data_AF-A0A5C5YSU1-F1
#
_entry.id   AF-A0A5C5YSU1-F1
#
_cell.length_a   1.000
_cell.length_b   1.000
_cell.length_c   1.000
_cell.angle_alpha   90.00
_cell.angle_beta   90.00
_cell.angle_gamma   90.00
#
_symmetry.space_group_name_H-M   'P 1'
#
loop_
_entity.id
_entity.type
_entity.pdbx_description
1 polymer ?
#
loop_
_entity_poly.entity_id
_entity_poly.type
_entity_poly.pdbx_seq_one_letter_code
_entity_poly.pdbx_strand_id
1 'polypeptide(L)'
;MDYFVENTAPIWVLGALLLTMTGIAYVHTRRFEALLAMVAAVALTAVGLIAEQLIVTPREEVQATLAELLERVEANDLQGVLTMVAPTADDLSSDAQALMPLFDVHKARATGEVEVQINNDVNPPEAVATFRFFADVSLYFNRDGDRWVINAYSTTKDWRRDAARL
;
A
#
# COMPACT_ATOMS: atom_id res chain seq x y z
N MET A 1 -14.65 -10.02 -5.15
CA MET A 1 -15.34 -8.93 -5.88
C MET A 1 -14.43 -7.70 -5.83
N ASP A 2 -13.14 -7.89 -6.10
CA ASP A 2 -12.10 -6.93 -5.66
C ASP A 2 -11.63 -6.01 -6.78
N TYR A 3 -12.02 -6.31 -8.03
CA TYR A 3 -11.60 -5.57 -9.22
C TYR A 3 -12.19 -4.16 -9.34
N PHE A 4 -13.31 -3.88 -8.66
CA PHE A 4 -14.02 -2.59 -8.77
C PHE A 4 -13.58 -1.54 -7.75
N VAL A 5 -12.94 -1.96 -6.65
CA VAL A 5 -12.49 -1.05 -5.60
C VAL A 5 -10.98 -0.78 -5.72
N GLU A 6 -10.25 -1.70 -6.35
CA GLU A 6 -8.78 -1.61 -6.48
C GLU A 6 -8.32 -0.83 -7.72
N ASN A 7 -9.25 -0.43 -8.61
CA ASN A 7 -8.93 0.30 -9.83
C ASN A 7 -9.95 1.43 -10.05
N THR A 8 -9.48 2.68 -10.12
CA THR A 8 -10.30 3.88 -10.37
C THR A 8 -10.81 3.99 -11.82
N ALA A 9 -10.32 3.14 -12.74
CA ALA A 9 -10.71 3.16 -14.15
C ALA A 9 -12.23 3.03 -14.42
N PRO A 10 -13.01 2.17 -13.71
CA PRO A 10 -14.45 2.04 -13.92
C PRO A 10 -15.21 3.33 -13.58
N ILE A 11 -14.80 4.08 -12.54
CA ILE A 11 -15.43 5.36 -12.20
C ILE A 11 -15.19 6.38 -13.30
N TRP A 12 -13.97 6.46 -13.84
CA TRP A 12 -13.67 7.33 -14.98
C TRP A 12 -14.50 6.96 -16.23
N VAL A 13 -14.64 5.67 -16.52
CA VAL A 13 -15.43 5.21 -17.68
C VAL A 13 -16.92 5.54 -17.51
N LEU A 14 -17.50 5.28 -16.34
CA LEU A 14 -18.89 5.61 -16.03
C LEU A 14 -19.14 7.11 -16.07
N GLY A 15 -18.24 7.90 -15.47
CA GLY A 15 -18.30 9.35 -15.49
C GLY A 15 -18.23 9.91 -16.91
N ALA A 16 -17.28 9.44 -17.72
CA ALA A 16 -17.14 9.84 -19.12
C ALA A 16 -18.40 9.49 -19.94
N LEU A 17 -18.99 8.32 -19.72
CA LEU A 17 -20.19 7.87 -20.42
C LEU A 17 -21.41 8.72 -20.05
N LEU A 18 -21.63 8.97 -18.75
CA LEU A 18 -22.68 9.87 -18.27
C LEU A 18 -22.51 11.29 -18.82
N LEU A 19 -21.30 11.83 -18.78
CA LEU A 19 -20.99 13.18 -19.26
C LEU A 19 -21.21 13.29 -20.77
N THR A 20 -20.84 12.26 -21.54
CA THR A 20 -21.09 12.19 -22.99
C THR A 20 -22.59 12.15 -23.30
N MET A 21 -23.37 11.29 -22.63
CA MET A 21 -24.83 11.21 -22.83
C MET A 21 -25.52 12.53 -22.49
N THR A 22 -25.11 13.16 -21.39
CA THR A 22 -25.72 14.43 -20.95
C THR A 22 -25.30 15.60 -21.84
N GLY A 23 -24.05 15.60 -22.32
CA GLY A 23 -23.55 16.57 -23.29
C GLY A 23 -24.30 16.51 -24.63
N ILE A 24 -24.56 15.31 -25.15
CA ILE A 24 -25.38 15.11 -26.37
C ILE A 24 -26.80 15.66 -26.16
N ALA A 25 -27.43 15.31 -25.03
CA ALA A 25 -28.77 15.80 -24.68
C ALA A 25 -28.80 17.34 -24.58
N TYR A 26 -27.77 17.96 -24.00
CA TYR A 26 -27.66 19.42 -23.89
C TYR A 26 -27.50 20.10 -25.25
N VAL A 27 -26.61 19.59 -26.13
CA VAL A 27 -26.41 20.14 -27.47
C VAL A 27 -27.71 20.12 -28.28
N HIS A 28 -28.52 19.07 -28.11
CA HIS A 28 -29.75 18.89 -28.88
C HIS A 28 -30.97 19.65 -28.32
N THR A 29 -31.05 19.86 -27.00
CA THR A 29 -32.18 20.56 -26.38
C THR A 29 -31.91 22.04 -26.11
N ARG A 30 -30.65 22.45 -25.91
CA ARG A 30 -30.22 23.79 -25.46
C ARG A 30 -31.00 24.31 -24.23
N ARG A 31 -31.54 23.40 -23.43
CA ARG A 31 -32.35 23.74 -22.24
C ARG A 31 -31.45 23.80 -21.01
N PHE A 32 -31.78 24.74 -20.12
CA PHE A 32 -31.07 24.91 -18.84
C PHE A 32 -31.13 23.65 -17.97
N GLU A 33 -32.22 22.88 -18.05
CA GLU A 33 -32.37 21.58 -17.36
C GLU A 33 -31.30 20.56 -17.76
N ALA A 34 -30.91 20.51 -19.03
CA ALA A 34 -29.85 19.61 -19.50
C ALA A 34 -28.46 20.07 -19.03
N LEU A 35 -28.27 21.38 -18.81
CA LEU A 35 -27.06 21.93 -18.19
C LEU A 35 -26.97 21.51 -16.71
N LEU A 36 -28.09 21.56 -16.00
CA LEU A 36 -28.21 21.10 -14.61
C LEU A 36 -27.92 19.59 -14.48
N ALA A 37 -28.41 18.78 -15.41
CA ALA A 37 -28.10 17.35 -15.49
C ALA A 37 -26.59 17.11 -15.72
N MET A 38 -25.93 17.92 -16.56
CA MET A 38 -24.50 17.79 -16.83
C MET A 38 -23.67 18.12 -15.58
N VAL A 39 -24.04 19.18 -14.86
CA VAL A 39 -23.43 19.53 -13.57
C VAL A 39 -23.64 18.41 -12.55
N ALA A 40 -24.85 17.82 -12.49
CA ALA A 40 -25.12 16.70 -11.60
C ALA A 40 -24.27 15.45 -11.94
N ALA A 41 -24.07 15.14 -13.22
CA ALA A 41 -23.21 14.03 -13.64
C ALA A 41 -21.74 14.24 -13.25
N VAL A 42 -21.22 15.45 -13.42
CA VAL A 42 -19.87 15.83 -12.96
C VAL A 42 -19.78 15.73 -11.44
N ALA A 43 -20.76 16.25 -10.72
CA ALA A 43 -20.79 16.21 -9.26
C ALA A 43 -20.82 14.77 -8.73
N LEU A 44 -21.65 13.89 -9.30
CA LEU A 44 -21.70 12.47 -8.94
C LEU A 44 -20.36 11.76 -9.20
N THR A 45 -19.71 12.06 -10.33
CA THR A 45 -18.39 11.50 -10.65
C THR A 45 -17.34 11.97 -9.65
N ALA A 46 -17.34 13.27 -9.31
CA ALA A 46 -16.43 13.84 -8.33
C ALA A 46 -16.63 13.24 -6.93
N VAL A 47 -17.90 13.05 -6.50
CA VAL A 47 -18.22 12.39 -5.23
C VAL A 47 -17.73 10.94 -5.22
N GLY A 48 -17.90 10.20 -6.32
CA GLY A 48 -17.39 8.83 -6.43
C GLY A 48 -15.86 8.75 -6.31
N LEU A 49 -15.14 9.66 -6.97
CA LEU A 49 -13.67 9.73 -6.88
C LEU A 49 -13.20 10.10 -5.47
N ILE A 50 -13.88 11.04 -4.81
CA ILE A 50 -13.55 11.41 -3.42
C ILE A 50 -13.83 10.24 -2.48
N ALA A 51 -14.93 9.50 -2.68
CA ALA A 51 -15.26 8.34 -1.87
C ALA A 51 -14.22 7.22 -2.02
N GLU A 52 -13.71 6.97 -3.23
CA GLU A 52 -12.58 6.04 -3.43
C GLU A 52 -11.33 6.48 -2.67
N GLN A 53 -10.97 7.77 -2.72
CA GLN A 53 -9.81 8.29 -1.99
C GLN A 53 -9.94 8.18 -0.46
N LEU A 54 -11.15 7.99 0.06
CA LEU A 54 -11.40 7.82 1.49
C LEU A 54 -11.37 6.34 1.94
N ILE A 55 -11.38 5.39 1.01
CA ILE A 55 -11.34 3.96 1.32
C ILE A 55 -9.90 3.47 1.20
N VAL A 56 -9.22 3.36 2.34
CA VAL A 56 -7.88 2.74 2.39
C VAL A 56 -8.01 1.26 2.08
N THR A 57 -7.39 0.82 1.00
CA THR A 57 -7.36 -0.61 0.66
C THR A 57 -6.35 -1.35 1.53
N PRO A 58 -6.57 -2.66 1.82
CA PRO A 58 -5.60 -3.45 2.58
C PRO A 58 -4.19 -3.44 1.96
N ARG A 59 -4.11 -3.31 0.63
CA ARG A 59 -2.85 -3.19 -0.10
C ARG A 59 -2.12 -1.88 0.23
N GLU A 60 -2.82 -0.76 0.18
CA GLU A 60 -2.29 0.56 0.54
C GLU A 60 -1.87 0.61 2.00
N GLU A 61 -2.61 -0.06 2.89
CA GLU A 61 -2.26 -0.16 4.31
C GLU A 61 -0.92 -0.88 4.52
N VAL A 62 -0.70 -2.00 3.82
CA VAL A 62 0.58 -2.73 3.85
C VAL A 62 1.71 -1.90 3.24
N GLN A 63 1.45 -1.19 2.13
CA GLN A 63 2.44 -0.30 1.51
C GLN A 63 2.81 0.88 2.42
N ALA A 64 1.84 1.47 3.11
CA ALA A 64 2.05 2.53 4.08
C ALA A 64 2.88 2.02 5.27
N THR A 65 2.56 0.82 5.77
CA THR A 65 3.32 0.16 6.85
C THR A 65 4.77 -0.11 6.42
N LEU A 66 4.97 -0.59 5.19
CA LEU A 66 6.30 -0.78 4.61
C LEU A 66 7.07 0.54 4.50
N ALA A 67 6.43 1.61 4.02
CA ALA A 67 7.06 2.90 3.87
C ALA A 67 7.47 3.49 5.23
N GLU A 68 6.62 3.37 6.24
CA GLU A 68 6.91 3.79 7.62
C GLU A 68 8.07 2.98 8.22
N LEU A 69 8.12 1.67 7.97
CA LEU A 69 9.23 0.82 8.41
C LEU A 69 10.56 1.32 7.81
N LEU A 70 10.58 1.56 6.50
CA LEU A 70 11.78 2.03 5.81
C LEU A 70 12.23 3.41 6.31
N GLU A 71 11.30 4.32 6.56
CA GLU A 71 11.59 5.63 7.14
C GLU A 71 12.24 5.51 8.53
N ARG A 72 11.72 4.63 9.39
CA ARG A 72 12.30 4.37 10.72
C ARG A 72 13.68 3.73 10.64
N VAL A 73 13.89 2.82 9.68
CA VAL A 73 15.21 2.24 9.41
C VAL A 73 16.21 3.30 8.91
N GLU A 74 15.78 4.22 8.03
CA GLU A 74 16.61 5.34 7.56
C GLU A 74 16.95 6.32 8.69
N ALA A 75 16.03 6.53 9.63
CA ALA A 75 16.27 7.33 10.83
C ALA A 75 17.10 6.60 11.91
N ASN A 76 17.48 5.33 11.68
CA ASN A 76 18.14 4.45 12.64
C ASN A 76 17.37 4.32 13.98
N ASP A 77 16.03 4.37 13.93
CA ASP A 77 15.16 4.25 15.09
C ASP A 77 14.83 2.77 15.38
N LEU A 78 15.73 2.11 16.11
CA LEU A 78 15.58 0.70 16.50
C LEU A 78 14.28 0.47 17.30
N GLN A 79 13.92 1.37 18.23
CA GLN A 79 12.69 1.20 19.00
C GLN A 79 11.47 1.31 18.08
N GLY A 80 11.47 2.29 17.19
CA GLY A 80 10.43 2.47 16.19
C GLY A 80 10.23 1.21 15.35
N VAL A 81 11.31 0.58 14.87
CA VAL A 81 11.23 -0.67 14.10
C VAL A 81 10.64 -1.81 14.94
N LEU A 82 11.11 -2.00 16.18
CA LEU A 82 10.64 -3.09 17.05
C LEU A 82 9.15 -2.97 17.39
N THR A 83 8.57 -1.76 17.42
CA THR A 83 7.12 -1.60 17.64
C THR A 83 6.25 -2.07 16.47
N MET A 84 6.83 -2.23 15.27
CA MET A 84 6.13 -2.69 14.06
C MET A 84 6.31 -4.21 13.84
N VAL A 85 7.22 -4.82 14.59
CA VAL A 85 7.50 -6.26 14.54
C VAL A 85 6.53 -6.99 15.47
N ALA A 86 6.01 -8.12 15.00
CA ALA A 86 5.14 -8.96 15.82
C ALA A 86 5.92 -9.49 17.04
N PRO A 87 5.31 -9.58 18.23
CA PRO A 87 5.98 -10.10 19.42
C PRO A 87 6.39 -11.57 19.30
N THR A 88 5.84 -12.30 18.32
CA THR A 88 6.20 -13.68 17.98
C THR A 88 7.40 -13.80 17.03
N ALA A 89 7.90 -12.69 16.49
CA ALA A 89 8.97 -12.64 15.52
C ALA A 89 10.33 -12.42 16.19
N ASP A 90 10.75 -13.40 17.00
CA ASP A 90 11.99 -13.35 17.78
C ASP A 90 13.23 -13.19 16.88
N ASP A 91 13.27 -13.92 15.77
CA ASP A 91 14.39 -13.88 14.82
C ASP A 91 14.56 -12.49 14.20
N LEU A 92 13.46 -11.87 13.76
CA LEU A 92 13.47 -10.53 13.15
C LEU A 92 13.85 -9.46 14.18
N SER A 93 13.34 -9.56 15.40
CA SER A 93 13.67 -8.64 16.49
C SER A 93 15.15 -8.74 16.88
N SER A 94 15.68 -9.96 16.94
CA SER A 94 17.10 -10.22 17.21
C SER A 94 17.99 -9.68 16.09
N ASP A 95 17.62 -9.93 14.82
CA ASP A 95 18.38 -9.42 13.66
C ASP A 95 18.38 -7.89 13.61
N ALA A 96 17.24 -7.24 13.87
CA ALA A 96 17.16 -5.78 13.91
C ALA A 96 18.10 -5.20 14.98
N GLN A 97 18.10 -5.76 16.20
CA GLN A 97 18.98 -5.34 17.29
C GLN A 97 20.46 -5.57 16.99
N ALA A 98 20.79 -6.67 16.30
CA ALA A 98 22.17 -7.03 15.98
C ALA A 98 22.70 -6.23 14.78
N LEU A 99 21.89 -6.05 13.73
CA LEU A 99 22.33 -5.51 12.46
C LEU A 99 22.17 -3.98 12.37
N MET A 100 21.07 -3.40 12.87
CA MET A 100 20.85 -1.96 12.72
C MET A 100 21.99 -1.09 13.29
N PRO A 101 22.57 -1.39 14.47
CA PRO A 101 23.69 -0.59 15.00
C PRO A 101 24.97 -0.70 14.17
N LEU A 102 25.11 -1.74 13.34
CA LEU A 102 26.30 -1.99 12.53
C LEU A 102 26.28 -1.25 11.19
N PHE A 103 25.11 -0.78 10.75
CA PHE A 103 24.93 -0.15 9.44
C PHE A 103 24.31 1.23 9.58
N ASP A 104 24.97 2.26 9.03
CA ASP A 104 24.39 3.60 8.89
C ASP A 104 23.62 3.67 7.56
N VAL A 105 22.30 3.60 7.64
CA VAL A 105 21.42 3.56 6.47
C VAL A 105 21.07 4.98 6.04
N HIS A 106 21.84 5.56 5.13
CA HIS A 106 21.56 6.92 4.62
C HIS A 106 20.33 7.03 3.72
N LYS A 107 19.85 5.91 3.17
CA LYS A 107 18.68 5.89 2.28
C LYS A 107 18.03 4.51 2.26
N ALA A 108 16.85 4.39 2.84
CA ALA A 108 16.05 3.17 2.80
C ALA A 108 14.85 3.39 1.89
N ARG A 109 14.98 3.06 0.60
CA ARG A 109 13.86 3.09 -0.34
C ARG A 109 13.77 1.79 -1.11
N ALA A 110 12.58 1.20 -1.14
CA ALA A 110 12.24 0.19 -2.13
C ALA A 110 12.54 0.75 -3.53
N THR A 111 13.36 0.02 -4.28
CA THR A 111 13.73 0.33 -5.65
C THR A 111 12.85 -0.51 -6.58
N GLY A 112 12.07 0.16 -7.43
CA GLY A 112 11.15 -0.52 -8.35
C GLY A 112 9.74 -0.62 -7.78
N GLU A 113 8.94 -1.52 -8.37
CA GLU A 113 7.55 -1.76 -7.98
C GLU A 113 7.51 -2.66 -6.74
N VAL A 114 6.69 -2.29 -5.76
CA VAL A 114 6.41 -3.12 -4.58
C VAL A 114 5.23 -4.01 -4.89
N GLU A 115 5.47 -5.32 -4.98
CA GLU A 115 4.41 -6.30 -5.19
C GLU A 115 3.82 -6.68 -3.83
N VAL A 116 2.54 -6.44 -3.63
CA VAL A 116 1.83 -6.81 -2.40
C VAL A 116 0.77 -7.84 -2.73
N GLN A 117 0.86 -9.00 -2.09
CA GLN A 117 -0.09 -10.10 -2.20
C GLN A 117 -0.78 -10.27 -0.84
N ILE A 118 -2.11 -10.26 -0.83
CA ILE A 118 -2.90 -10.43 0.39
C ILE A 118 -3.66 -11.73 0.30
N ASN A 119 -3.45 -12.59 1.29
CA ASN A 119 -4.14 -13.85 1.44
C ASN A 119 -5.27 -13.69 2.47
N ASN A 120 -6.49 -13.50 1.97
CA ASN A 120 -7.70 -13.40 2.78
C ASN A 120 -8.33 -14.77 3.09
N ASP A 121 -7.77 -15.88 2.57
CA ASP A 121 -8.30 -17.23 2.80
C ASP A 121 -7.86 -17.81 4.17
N VAL A 122 -6.97 -17.11 4.87
CA VAL A 122 -6.46 -17.46 6.20
C VAL A 122 -7.00 -16.45 7.22
N ASN A 123 -7.32 -16.92 8.43
CA ASN A 123 -7.76 -16.06 9.53
C ASN A 123 -6.79 -16.22 10.73
N PRO A 124 -6.04 -15.17 11.10
CA PRO A 124 -6.02 -13.81 10.54
C PRO A 124 -5.48 -13.72 9.11
N PRO A 125 -5.87 -12.68 8.33
CA PRO A 125 -5.38 -12.49 6.97
C PRO A 125 -3.87 -12.18 6.98
N GLU A 126 -3.18 -12.74 5.99
CA GLU A 126 -1.73 -12.60 5.82
C GLU A 126 -1.44 -11.73 4.59
N ALA A 127 -0.37 -10.95 4.63
CA ALA A 127 0.10 -10.21 3.47
C ALA A 127 1.60 -10.42 3.25
N VAL A 128 2.01 -10.43 2.00
CA VAL A 128 3.41 -10.52 1.60
C VAL A 128 3.73 -9.31 0.73
N ALA A 129 4.67 -8.48 1.17
CA ALA A 129 5.21 -7.39 0.36
C ALA A 129 6.60 -7.78 -0.13
N THR A 130 6.76 -7.87 -1.45
CA THR A 130 8.04 -8.11 -2.11
C THR A 130 8.54 -6.84 -2.76
N PHE A 131 9.77 -6.46 -2.42
CA PHE A 131 10.42 -5.29 -2.98
C PHE A 131 11.91 -5.54 -3.17
N ARG A 132 12.51 -4.79 -4.09
CA ARG A 132 13.95 -4.82 -4.28
C ARG A 132 14.59 -3.67 -3.51
N PHE A 133 15.63 -3.98 -2.76
CA PHE A 133 16.54 -3.00 -2.17
C PHE A 133 17.95 -3.25 -2.73
N PHE A 134 18.86 -3.81 -1.94
CA PHE A 134 20.12 -4.40 -2.43
C PHE A 134 19.98 -5.85 -2.89
N ALA A 135 18.90 -6.50 -2.47
CA ALA A 135 18.49 -7.84 -2.83
C ALA A 135 16.96 -7.85 -2.95
N ASP A 136 16.41 -8.94 -3.45
CA ASP A 136 14.97 -9.16 -3.41
C ASP A 136 14.61 -9.53 -1.97
N VAL A 137 13.70 -8.76 -1.36
CA VAL A 137 13.25 -8.88 0.03
C VAL A 137 11.74 -9.08 0.02
N SER A 138 11.29 -10.13 0.70
CA SER A 138 9.87 -10.41 0.94
C SER A 138 9.60 -10.29 2.44
N LEU A 139 8.72 -9.37 2.82
CA LEU A 139 8.22 -9.22 4.18
C LEU A 139 6.87 -9.88 4.32
N TYR A 140 6.71 -10.66 5.39
CA TYR A 140 5.48 -11.34 5.75
C TYR A 140 4.82 -10.55 6.88
N PHE A 141 3.61 -10.08 6.60
CA PHE A 141 2.77 -9.34 7.52
C PHE A 141 1.65 -10.23 8.00
N ASN A 142 1.36 -10.14 9.30
CA ASN A 142 0.17 -10.72 9.90
C ASN A 142 -0.72 -9.60 10.42
N ARG A 143 -2.03 -9.83 10.47
CA ARG A 143 -2.97 -8.88 11.04
C ARG A 143 -3.11 -9.12 12.54
N ASP A 144 -2.67 -8.15 13.33
CA ASP A 144 -2.84 -8.12 14.79
C ASP A 144 -3.90 -7.07 15.16
N GLY A 145 -5.15 -7.52 15.29
CA GLY A 145 -6.31 -6.64 15.46
C GLY A 145 -6.52 -5.72 14.25
N ASP A 146 -6.36 -4.41 14.45
CA ASP A 146 -6.57 -3.38 13.43
C ASP A 146 -5.28 -2.94 12.71
N ARG A 147 -4.13 -3.58 12.98
CA ARG A 147 -2.84 -3.20 12.37
C ARG A 147 -2.14 -4.38 11.70
N TRP A 148 -1.34 -4.07 10.68
CA TRP A 148 -0.39 -5.01 10.10
C TRP A 148 0.91 -4.99 10.88
N VAL A 149 1.39 -6.16 11.30
CA VAL A 149 2.66 -6.34 11.99
C VAL A 149 3.56 -7.27 11.19
N ILE A 150 4.86 -7.01 11.22
CA ILE A 150 5.84 -7.80 10.46
C ILE A 150 6.17 -9.04 11.28
N ASN A 151 5.85 -10.21 10.73
CA ASN A 151 6.08 -11.49 11.40
C ASN A 151 7.38 -12.14 10.96
N ALA A 152 7.75 -11.99 9.69
CA ALA A 152 8.97 -12.59 9.16
C ALA A 152 9.47 -11.82 7.94
N TYR A 153 10.71 -12.10 7.56
CA TYR A 153 11.27 -11.65 6.31
C TYR A 153 12.06 -12.77 5.63
N SER A 154 12.10 -12.73 4.32
CA SER A 154 12.97 -13.56 3.50
C SER A 154 13.73 -12.65 2.55
N THR A 155 14.99 -13.00 2.28
CA THR A 155 15.81 -12.28 1.32
C THR A 155 16.67 -13.25 0.55
N THR A 156 16.93 -12.94 -0.72
CA THR A 156 17.85 -13.72 -1.54
C THR A 156 19.32 -13.60 -1.10
N LYS A 157 19.66 -12.64 -0.23
CA LYS A 157 21.02 -12.40 0.25
C LYS A 157 21.12 -12.64 1.75
N ASP A 158 22.03 -13.50 2.18
CA ASP A 158 22.27 -13.79 3.60
C ASP A 158 23.13 -12.69 4.26
N TRP A 159 22.47 -11.72 4.88
CA TRP A 159 23.15 -10.58 5.54
C TRP A 159 23.87 -10.98 6.82
N ARG A 160 23.41 -12.05 7.50
CA ARG A 160 24.06 -12.56 8.73
C ARG A 160 25.48 -13.03 8.42
N ARG A 161 25.67 -13.65 7.26
CA ARG A 161 26.99 -14.08 6.77
C ARG A 161 27.93 -12.91 6.46
N ASP A 162 27.40 -11.82 5.90
CA ASP A 162 28.18 -10.63 5.57
C ASP A 162 28.55 -9.84 6.84
N ALA A 163 27.63 -9.74 7.81
CA ALA A 163 27.87 -9.08 9.10
C ALA A 163 28.93 -9.82 9.95
N ALA A 164 28.97 -11.15 9.91
CA ALA A 164 29.98 -11.95 10.62
C ALA A 164 31.42 -11.80 10.10
N ARG A 165 31.62 -11.09 8.98
CA ARG A 165 32.94 -10.84 8.36
C ARG A 165 33.49 -9.44 8.65
N LEU A 166 32.71 -8.58 9.30
CA LEU A 166 33.12 -7.24 9.75
C LEU A 166 33.75 -7.31 11.15
#